data_AF-C4XER2-F1
#
_entry.id   AF-C4XER2-F1
#
_cell.length_a   1.000
_cell.length_b   1.000
_cell.length_c   1.000
_cell.angle_alpha   90.00
_cell.angle_beta   90.00
_cell.angle_gamma   90.00
#
_symmetry.space_group_name_H-M   'P 1'
#
loop_
_entity.id
_entity.type
_entity.pdbx_description
1 polymer ?
#
loop_
_entity_poly.entity_id
_entity_poly.type
_entity_poly.pdbx_seq_one_letter_code
_entity_poly.pdbx_strand_id
1 'polypeptide(L)'
;MFKKGLIMKFKNNTLNFCLNTIVPSMAIVVCSSCQSKDDKIYNEAFKEDIKFDYVAYNPATGKYDIVDKNIENQLTTSLNNLSNISREFTYDGEEYKLEIDTISLARTFDKNKTFSENLKDPNFINNQREYTYKIFKKNPKGKWKEYDKYDISKMTKKFDVKLNLVDNFDKMDTRIDYSKLQATAYDWDQMAKEGLNYYDGEIVSWNDGDTPKVKYYDPKKKEMVVETIRIQGVDTPEKAVGKEIAPIFEKRFAEKSSEFANVNLPAGTKVRFIYSNKDAFKRIVAHLFWGEKNGHKYVYEYSAAITRFGFTLPYADGTELINMTNAGKTQHYTFLQIGEAFEAAMAEKTGFFKCLSDPDDISRYVYLSKRNGKYTIFQKKSNSNVFKFKDKAYKNPIN
;
A
#
# COMPACT_ATOMS: atom_id res chain seq x y z
N MET A 1 13.80 55.26 -18.95
CA MET A 1 13.48 55.01 -20.37
C MET A 1 14.18 53.72 -20.83
N PHE A 2 13.57 53.06 -21.81
CA PHE A 2 13.66 51.64 -22.16
C PHE A 2 15.02 51.08 -22.63
N LYS A 3 15.19 49.78 -22.34
CA LYS A 3 15.69 48.64 -23.14
C LYS A 3 16.89 48.82 -24.09
N LYS A 4 17.86 47.92 -23.95
CA LYS A 4 18.50 47.27 -25.10
C LYS A 4 18.26 45.77 -25.01
N GLY A 5 17.45 45.26 -25.95
CA GLY A 5 17.27 43.85 -26.23
C GLY A 5 18.18 43.44 -27.40
N LEU A 6 18.70 42.22 -27.34
CA LEU A 6 19.44 41.59 -28.43
C LEU A 6 18.44 40.92 -29.38
N ILE A 7 18.59 41.18 -30.68
CA ILE A 7 17.85 40.52 -31.77
C ILE A 7 18.83 39.57 -32.46
N MET A 8 18.45 38.31 -32.68
CA MET A 8 19.17 37.41 -33.57
C MET A 8 18.25 36.88 -34.67
N LYS A 9 18.70 37.04 -35.93
CA LYS A 9 18.11 36.50 -37.16
C LYS A 9 18.65 35.10 -37.42
N PHE A 10 17.79 34.21 -37.93
CA PHE A 10 18.19 32.90 -38.46
C PHE A 10 18.50 32.99 -39.97
N LYS A 11 19.51 32.25 -40.43
CA LYS A 11 19.73 31.97 -41.85
C LYS A 11 20.27 30.55 -42.06
N ASN A 12 19.61 29.84 -42.98
CA ASN A 12 19.98 28.65 -43.75
C ASN A 12 19.78 27.26 -43.13
N ASN A 13 18.88 26.53 -43.80
CA ASN A 13 18.43 25.16 -43.54
C ASN A 13 19.52 24.09 -43.74
N THR A 14 19.50 23.12 -42.82
CA THR A 14 20.01 21.72 -42.84
C THR A 14 21.50 21.42 -42.60
N LEU A 15 21.78 20.71 -41.49
CA LEU A 15 22.50 19.43 -41.47
C LEU A 15 22.18 18.63 -40.18
N ASN A 16 22.00 17.32 -40.30
CA ASN A 16 21.75 16.36 -39.21
C ASN A 16 23.03 16.05 -38.41
N PHE A 17 22.91 15.89 -37.08
CA PHE A 17 23.36 14.72 -36.31
C PHE A 17 22.76 14.74 -34.90
N CYS A 18 22.43 13.55 -34.39
CA CYS A 18 21.83 13.28 -33.09
C CYS A 18 22.68 13.78 -31.92
N LEU A 19 22.10 14.61 -31.05
CA LEU A 19 22.48 14.73 -29.64
C LEU A 19 21.38 15.45 -28.85
N ASN A 20 21.00 14.80 -27.75
CA ASN A 20 20.54 15.33 -26.47
C ASN A 20 19.37 16.32 -26.35
N THR A 21 18.59 16.02 -25.30
CA THR A 21 17.61 16.83 -24.55
C THR A 21 16.28 17.08 -25.28
N ILE A 22 15.13 17.08 -24.61
CA ILE A 22 14.73 18.03 -23.55
C ILE A 22 13.45 17.52 -22.86
N VAL A 23 13.34 17.62 -21.52
CA VAL A 23 12.13 18.15 -20.83
C VAL A 23 12.48 18.62 -19.40
N PRO A 24 11.70 19.54 -18.78
CA PRO A 24 11.90 20.99 -18.81
C PRO A 24 12.50 21.53 -17.49
N SER A 25 13.34 22.55 -17.59
CA SER A 25 13.76 23.40 -16.48
C SER A 25 12.61 24.26 -15.97
N MET A 26 12.26 24.12 -14.69
CA MET A 26 11.39 25.06 -13.97
C MET A 26 12.28 26.17 -13.41
N ALA A 27 12.11 27.40 -13.89
CA ALA A 27 12.78 28.57 -13.35
C ALA A 27 12.07 29.04 -12.07
N ILE A 28 12.83 29.23 -10.99
CA ILE A 28 12.36 30.00 -9.84
C ILE A 28 12.74 31.47 -10.08
N VAL A 29 11.73 32.32 -10.18
CA VAL A 29 11.90 33.77 -10.05
C VAL A 29 11.80 34.09 -8.55
N VAL A 30 12.93 34.22 -7.86
CA VAL A 30 12.95 34.77 -6.50
C VAL A 30 13.01 36.30 -6.62
N CYS A 31 11.97 36.97 -6.14
CA CYS A 31 11.94 38.43 -6.05
C CYS A 31 13.04 38.89 -5.08
N SER A 32 14.07 39.58 -5.59
CA SER A 32 15.32 39.86 -4.90
C SER A 32 15.28 41.01 -3.88
N SER A 33 14.11 41.56 -3.54
CA SER A 33 14.02 42.79 -2.75
C SER A 33 13.44 42.65 -1.34
N CYS A 34 13.07 41.45 -0.88
CA CYS A 34 12.63 41.22 0.50
C CYS A 34 13.12 39.84 0.99
N GLN A 35 14.34 39.73 1.49
CA GLN A 35 14.83 38.47 2.10
C GLN A 35 15.11 38.68 3.58
N SER A 36 14.34 37.98 4.41
CA SER A 36 14.59 37.83 5.84
C SER A 36 15.85 36.97 6.08
N LYS A 37 16.41 37.01 7.29
CA LYS A 37 17.56 36.13 7.67
C LYS A 37 17.20 34.64 7.57
N ASP A 38 15.91 34.31 7.63
CA ASP A 38 15.38 32.95 7.59
C ASP A 38 15.22 32.42 6.14
N ASP A 39 14.94 33.31 5.18
CA ASP A 39 15.01 32.97 3.75
C ASP A 39 16.42 32.55 3.30
N LYS A 40 17.46 32.98 4.03
CA LYS A 40 18.84 32.56 3.78
C LYS A 40 19.14 31.15 4.29
N ILE A 41 18.56 30.73 5.43
CA ILE A 41 18.64 29.33 5.89
C ILE A 41 17.96 28.42 4.86
N TYR A 42 16.79 28.84 4.39
CA TYR A 42 16.08 28.17 3.29
C TYR A 42 16.95 28.09 2.03
N ASN A 43 17.45 29.23 1.55
CA ASN A 43 18.27 29.24 0.35
C ASN A 43 19.56 28.45 0.51
N GLU A 44 20.17 28.36 1.70
CA GLU A 44 21.36 27.54 1.95
C GLU A 44 21.04 26.04 1.99
N ALA A 45 19.90 25.64 2.57
CA ALA A 45 19.45 24.25 2.53
C ALA A 45 19.19 23.74 1.08
N PHE A 46 18.91 24.65 0.15
CA PHE A 46 18.49 24.37 -1.23
C PHE A 46 19.32 25.11 -2.31
N LYS A 47 20.53 25.59 -1.98
CA LYS A 47 21.29 26.58 -2.78
C LYS A 47 21.85 26.06 -4.09
N GLU A 48 22.01 24.76 -4.18
CA GLU A 48 22.23 24.06 -5.42
C GLU A 48 20.86 23.58 -5.86
N ASP A 49 20.44 23.92 -7.08
CA ASP A 49 19.29 23.31 -7.74
C ASP A 49 19.34 21.82 -7.42
N ILE A 50 18.44 21.36 -6.55
CA ILE A 50 18.37 19.94 -6.21
C ILE A 50 17.80 19.26 -7.45
N LYS A 51 18.68 18.99 -8.43
CA LYS A 51 18.76 17.64 -8.96
C LYS A 51 19.07 16.80 -7.73
N PHE A 52 18.14 15.95 -7.33
CA PHE A 52 18.54 14.83 -6.50
C PHE A 52 19.37 13.89 -7.40
N ASP A 53 20.57 14.33 -7.77
CA ASP A 53 21.63 13.41 -8.08
C ASP A 53 22.07 12.92 -6.70
N TYR A 54 21.42 11.84 -6.24
CA TYR A 54 21.65 11.25 -4.92
C TYR A 54 23.14 11.03 -4.76
N VAL A 55 23.76 11.39 -3.64
CA VAL A 55 25.21 11.21 -3.42
C VAL A 55 25.40 10.32 -2.19
N ALA A 56 26.05 9.17 -2.34
CA ALA A 56 26.37 8.27 -1.23
C ALA A 56 27.83 8.48 -0.84
N TYR A 57 28.08 8.58 0.46
CA TYR A 57 29.44 8.62 0.98
C TYR A 57 30.08 7.24 0.85
N ASN A 58 31.16 7.15 0.09
CA ASN A 58 31.92 5.92 -0.09
C ASN A 58 33.09 5.91 0.90
N PRO A 59 33.02 5.11 1.99
CA PRO A 59 34.04 5.11 3.03
C PRO A 59 35.39 4.55 2.57
N ALA A 60 35.44 3.83 1.44
CA ALA A 60 36.70 3.34 0.86
C ALA A 60 37.46 4.44 0.11
N THR A 61 36.77 5.45 -0.43
CA THR A 61 37.37 6.51 -1.26
C THR A 61 37.38 7.87 -0.56
N GLY A 62 36.63 8.02 0.53
CA GLY A 62 36.48 9.29 1.25
C GLY A 62 35.76 10.37 0.45
N LYS A 63 35.03 10.00 -0.61
CA LYS A 63 34.30 10.90 -1.50
C LYS A 63 32.80 10.59 -1.49
N TYR A 64 32.02 11.60 -1.88
CA TYR A 64 30.60 11.44 -2.19
C TYR A 64 30.48 11.05 -3.66
N ASP A 65 29.97 9.86 -3.94
CA ASP A 65 29.73 9.34 -5.29
C ASP A 65 28.26 9.60 -5.69
N ILE A 66 28.02 10.13 -6.90
CA ILE A 66 26.65 10.25 -7.44
C ILE A 66 26.08 8.84 -7.59
N VAL A 67 25.08 8.54 -6.77
CA VAL A 67 24.31 7.31 -6.76
C VAL A 67 23.40 7.27 -7.98
N ASP A 68 23.66 6.22 -8.73
CA ASP A 68 22.93 5.65 -9.84
C ASP A 68 21.41 5.96 -9.90
N LYS A 69 20.90 6.12 -11.13
CA LYS A 69 19.48 6.32 -11.50
C LYS A 69 18.51 5.30 -10.88
N ASN A 70 19.04 4.22 -10.32
CA ASN A 70 18.29 3.21 -9.57
C ASN A 70 17.59 3.75 -8.31
N ILE A 71 18.04 4.84 -7.67
CA ILE A 71 17.31 5.44 -6.53
C ILE A 71 16.05 6.20 -6.97
N GLU A 72 16.03 6.82 -8.14
CA GLU A 72 14.83 7.46 -8.71
C GLU A 72 13.71 6.42 -8.93
N ASN A 73 14.08 5.21 -9.35
CA ASN A 73 13.19 4.04 -9.42
C ASN A 73 12.76 3.49 -8.04
N GLN A 74 13.60 3.61 -7.00
CA GLN A 74 13.24 3.19 -5.63
C GLN A 74 12.31 4.20 -4.94
N LEU A 75 12.47 5.49 -5.24
CA LEU A 75 11.65 6.57 -4.70
C LEU A 75 10.27 6.64 -5.34
N THR A 76 10.18 6.34 -6.64
CA THR A 76 8.87 6.17 -7.30
C THR A 76 8.06 5.02 -6.71
N THR A 77 8.69 4.07 -5.99
CA THR A 77 8.04 2.82 -5.58
C THR A 77 7.84 2.60 -4.08
N SER A 78 8.61 3.17 -3.15
CA SER A 78 8.42 2.91 -1.70
C SER A 78 8.47 4.17 -0.81
N LEU A 79 7.34 4.50 -0.18
CA LEU A 79 7.19 5.63 0.75
C LEU A 79 7.81 5.35 2.13
N ASN A 80 7.85 4.08 2.56
CA ASN A 80 8.21 3.73 3.94
C ASN A 80 9.72 3.69 4.25
N ASN A 81 10.60 3.87 3.27
CA ASN A 81 12.05 3.88 3.50
C ASN A 81 12.66 5.28 3.57
N LEU A 82 11.82 6.33 3.56
CA LEU A 82 12.27 7.72 3.42
C LEU A 82 12.37 8.48 4.74
N SER A 83 11.84 7.92 5.84
CA SER A 83 11.97 8.48 7.19
C SER A 83 13.41 8.49 7.73
N ASN A 84 14.36 7.86 7.01
CA ASN A 84 15.78 7.86 7.35
C ASN A 84 16.63 8.78 6.46
N ILE A 85 16.01 9.51 5.52
CA ILE A 85 16.74 10.49 4.72
C ILE A 85 16.89 11.75 5.57
N SER A 86 18.08 11.89 6.16
CA SER A 86 18.49 13.09 6.87
C SER A 86 19.70 13.73 6.19
N ARG A 87 19.73 15.06 6.12
CA ARG A 87 20.92 15.82 5.68
C ARG A 87 21.36 16.76 6.78
N GLU A 88 22.61 16.62 7.21
CA GLU A 88 23.25 17.58 8.10
C GLU A 88 23.88 18.72 7.28
N PHE A 89 23.80 19.95 7.77
CA PHE A 89 24.37 21.13 7.13
C PHE A 89 24.77 22.19 8.17
N THR A 90 25.67 23.11 7.79
CA THR A 90 26.11 24.19 8.67
C THR A 90 25.65 25.53 8.13
N TYR A 91 25.10 26.39 8.98
CA TYR A 91 24.71 27.75 8.64
C TYR A 91 25.08 28.70 9.77
N ASP A 92 25.77 29.80 9.45
CA ASP A 92 26.24 30.80 10.43
C ASP A 92 27.07 30.19 11.58
N GLY A 93 27.85 29.15 11.27
CA GLY A 93 28.65 28.39 12.24
C GLY A 93 27.87 27.42 13.12
N GLU A 94 26.55 27.28 12.91
CA GLU A 94 25.69 26.36 13.66
C GLU A 94 25.35 25.11 12.84
N GLU A 95 25.28 23.95 13.48
CA GLU A 95 24.94 22.68 12.83
C GLU A 95 23.43 22.42 12.85
N TYR A 96 22.89 22.06 11.69
CA TYR A 96 21.49 21.73 11.45
C TYR A 96 21.35 20.34 10.81
N LYS A 97 20.17 19.73 10.96
CA LYS A 97 19.79 18.47 10.32
C LYS A 97 18.37 18.59 9.77
N LEU A 98 18.19 18.34 8.49
CA LEU A 98 16.89 18.23 7.84
C LEU A 98 16.49 16.75 7.81
N GLU A 99 15.29 16.41 8.25
CA GLU A 99 14.72 15.05 8.13
C GLU A 99 13.38 15.11 7.41
N ILE A 100 13.10 14.14 6.54
CA ILE A 100 11.77 13.98 5.97
C ILE A 100 10.82 13.54 7.09
N ASP A 101 9.81 14.36 7.38
CA ASP A 101 8.78 14.08 8.37
C ASP A 101 7.64 13.27 7.75
N THR A 102 7.05 13.81 6.66
CA THR A 102 5.96 13.12 5.96
C THR A 102 6.13 13.23 4.46
N ILE A 103 5.61 12.22 3.75
CA ILE A 103 5.41 12.28 2.31
C ILE A 103 3.93 12.08 2.08
N SER A 104 3.27 13.16 1.70
CA SER A 104 1.92 13.15 1.21
C SER A 104 1.95 13.36 -0.29
N LEU A 105 0.78 13.43 -0.87
CA LEU A 105 0.64 13.42 -2.31
C LEU A 105 -0.53 14.36 -2.58
N ALA A 106 -0.24 15.42 -3.32
CA ALA A 106 -1.00 16.66 -3.38
C ALA A 106 -2.21 16.60 -4.30
N ARG A 107 -2.37 15.54 -5.12
CA ARG A 107 -3.54 15.40 -6.00
C ARG A 107 -4.61 14.51 -5.37
N THR A 108 -5.77 15.10 -5.16
CA THR A 108 -7.05 14.39 -5.08
C THR A 108 -7.50 14.06 -6.51
N PHE A 109 -7.87 12.81 -6.77
CA PHE A 109 -8.56 12.47 -8.01
C PHE A 109 -9.90 13.21 -8.07
N ASP A 110 -10.24 13.77 -9.23
CA ASP A 110 -11.58 14.31 -9.44
C ASP A 110 -12.54 13.13 -9.54
N LYS A 111 -13.34 12.95 -8.48
CA LYS A 111 -14.27 11.82 -8.36
C LYS A 111 -15.33 11.82 -9.47
N ASN A 112 -15.53 12.95 -10.16
CA ASN A 112 -16.54 13.11 -11.21
C ASN A 112 -16.00 12.86 -12.63
N LYS A 113 -14.69 12.63 -12.79
CA LYS A 113 -14.07 12.38 -14.09
C LYS A 113 -13.79 10.89 -14.30
N THR A 114 -13.99 10.43 -15.53
CA THR A 114 -13.52 9.11 -15.95
C THR A 114 -11.99 9.03 -15.85
N PHE A 115 -11.45 7.81 -15.86
CA PHE A 115 -10.01 7.61 -15.74
C PHE A 115 -9.21 8.26 -16.87
N SER A 116 -9.70 8.16 -18.11
CA SER A 116 -9.14 8.84 -19.30
C SER A 116 -9.25 10.36 -19.23
N GLU A 117 -10.14 10.90 -18.39
CA GLU A 117 -10.27 12.35 -18.18
C GLU A 117 -9.41 12.83 -17.01
N ASN A 118 -9.22 11.99 -15.99
CA ASN A 118 -8.30 12.24 -14.88
C ASN A 118 -6.83 12.08 -15.29
N LEU A 119 -6.56 11.18 -16.23
CA LEU A 119 -5.23 10.87 -16.72
C LEU A 119 -5.12 11.18 -18.21
N LYS A 120 -4.09 11.94 -18.58
CA LYS A 120 -3.72 12.09 -19.99
C LYS A 120 -3.23 10.77 -20.61
N ASP A 121 -2.86 9.80 -19.78
CA ASP A 121 -2.39 8.47 -20.18
C ASP A 121 -2.92 7.41 -19.18
N PRO A 122 -3.69 6.40 -19.62
CA PRO A 122 -4.26 5.38 -18.74
C PRO A 122 -3.22 4.50 -18.04
N ASN A 123 -1.97 4.52 -18.47
CA ASN A 123 -0.89 3.75 -17.85
C ASN A 123 -0.07 4.58 -16.86
N PHE A 124 -0.30 5.89 -16.77
CA PHE A 124 0.45 6.77 -15.88
C PHE A 124 -0.44 7.64 -15.01
N ILE A 125 -0.24 7.55 -13.70
CA ILE A 125 -0.75 8.56 -12.77
C ILE A 125 0.31 9.66 -12.66
N ASN A 126 0.05 10.81 -13.27
CA ASN A 126 0.76 12.06 -12.95
C ASN A 126 0.24 12.56 -11.61
N ASN A 127 1.06 12.42 -10.58
CA ASN A 127 0.75 12.88 -9.24
C ASN A 127 1.79 13.86 -8.72
N GLN A 128 1.40 14.75 -7.81
CA GLN A 128 2.36 15.62 -7.12
C GLN A 128 2.66 15.01 -5.76
N ARG A 129 3.90 14.68 -5.43
CA ARG A 129 4.27 14.29 -4.06
C ARG A 129 4.63 15.51 -3.24
N GLU A 130 4.04 15.64 -2.07
CA GLU A 130 4.29 16.70 -1.10
C GLU A 130 5.13 16.16 0.04
N TYR A 131 6.38 16.62 0.11
CA TYR A 131 7.32 16.23 1.16
C TYR A 131 7.30 17.29 2.26
N THR A 132 6.96 16.90 3.48
CA THR A 132 7.12 17.71 4.70
C THR A 132 8.45 17.38 5.36
N TYR A 133 9.23 18.40 5.70
CA TYR A 133 10.52 18.24 6.38
C TYR A 133 10.52 18.88 7.75
N LYS A 134 11.18 18.23 8.72
CA LYS A 134 11.55 18.79 10.02
C LYS A 134 13.01 19.26 10.00
N ILE A 135 13.28 20.38 10.64
CA ILE A 135 14.64 20.86 10.88
C ILE A 135 14.98 20.62 12.35
N PHE A 136 16.18 20.14 12.60
CA PHE A 136 16.80 20.04 13.92
C PHE A 136 18.04 20.92 13.96
N LYS A 137 18.34 21.49 15.12
CA LYS A 137 19.56 22.22 15.41
C LYS A 137 20.36 21.46 16.47
N LYS A 138 21.66 21.34 16.26
CA LYS A 138 22.56 20.71 17.25
C LYS A 138 22.82 21.69 18.38
N ASN A 139 22.61 21.25 19.61
CA ASN A 139 22.93 22.06 20.77
C ASN A 139 24.41 21.95 21.17
N PRO A 140 24.93 22.79 22.10
CA PRO A 140 26.32 22.74 22.54
C PRO A 140 26.77 21.40 23.16
N LYS A 141 25.82 20.52 23.53
CA LYS A 141 26.10 19.16 24.04
C LYS A 141 26.14 18.12 22.91
N GLY A 142 26.13 18.55 21.65
CA GLY A 142 26.14 17.68 20.47
C GLY A 142 24.82 16.97 20.19
N LYS A 143 23.73 17.29 20.90
CA LYS A 143 22.42 16.63 20.69
C LYS A 143 21.54 17.43 19.73
N TRP A 144 20.92 16.75 18.78
CA TRP A 144 19.89 17.30 17.89
C TRP A 144 18.62 17.65 18.69
N LYS A 145 18.10 18.86 18.49
CA LYS A 145 16.79 19.30 19.00
C LYS A 145 15.99 19.87 17.85
N GLU A 146 14.70 19.54 17.77
CA GLU A 146 13.80 20.10 16.77
C GLU A 146 13.85 21.63 16.83
N TYR A 147 14.08 22.26 15.68
CA TYR A 147 14.23 23.69 15.55
C TYR A 147 12.84 24.30 15.32
N ASP A 148 12.10 24.46 16.41
CA ASP A 148 10.68 24.81 16.42
C ASP A 148 10.43 26.34 16.34
N LYS A 149 11.41 27.09 15.82
CA LYS A 149 11.33 28.54 15.71
C LYS A 149 10.52 28.84 14.42
N TYR A 150 9.19 28.82 14.54
CA TYR A 150 8.15 29.04 13.49
C TYR A 150 7.78 27.81 12.63
N ASP A 151 6.64 27.92 11.94
CA ASP A 151 5.98 26.95 11.02
C ASP A 151 6.89 26.44 9.86
N ILE A 152 8.15 26.88 9.83
CA ILE A 152 9.25 26.37 8.99
C ILE A 152 9.64 24.93 9.35
N SER A 153 9.20 24.41 10.50
CA SER A 153 9.33 23.00 10.86
C SER A 153 8.50 22.06 9.97
N LYS A 154 7.70 22.61 9.03
CA LYS A 154 6.96 21.87 8.02
C LYS A 154 7.05 22.54 6.65
N MET A 155 8.15 22.30 5.94
CA MET A 155 8.29 22.75 4.55
C MET A 155 7.69 21.74 3.57
N THR A 156 6.88 22.20 2.61
CA THR A 156 6.24 21.35 1.58
C THR A 156 6.89 21.55 0.21
N LYS A 157 7.36 20.47 -0.45
CA LYS A 157 7.81 20.51 -1.87
C LYS A 157 7.03 19.51 -2.72
N LYS A 158 6.55 19.97 -3.89
CA LYS A 158 5.74 19.19 -4.84
C LYS A 158 6.61 18.61 -5.97
N PHE A 159 6.48 17.31 -6.25
CA PHE A 159 7.18 16.64 -7.35
C PHE A 159 6.22 15.87 -8.22
N ASP A 160 6.26 16.08 -9.54
CA ASP A 160 5.50 15.25 -10.47
C ASP A 160 6.09 13.84 -10.53
N VAL A 161 5.31 12.85 -10.11
CA VAL A 161 5.63 11.43 -10.16
C VAL A 161 4.77 10.78 -11.22
N LYS A 162 5.40 9.99 -12.07
CA LYS A 162 4.74 9.07 -12.99
C LYS A 162 4.73 7.68 -12.37
N LEU A 163 3.58 7.25 -11.87
CA LEU A 163 3.41 5.85 -11.47
C LEU A 163 3.11 5.03 -12.72
N ASN A 164 4.05 4.18 -13.09
CA ASN A 164 3.91 3.30 -14.24
C ASN A 164 3.05 2.11 -13.83
N LEU A 165 1.77 2.16 -14.18
CA LEU A 165 0.89 1.01 -14.02
C LEU A 165 1.33 0.01 -15.07
N VAL A 166 2.00 -1.06 -14.63
CA VAL A 166 2.54 -2.14 -15.48
C VAL A 166 1.70 -2.30 -16.75
N ASP A 167 2.35 -2.31 -17.92
CA ASP A 167 1.73 -2.51 -19.26
C ASP A 167 0.88 -3.80 -19.40
N ASN A 168 0.75 -4.57 -18.32
CA ASN A 168 0.11 -5.86 -18.21
C ASN A 168 -0.83 -5.96 -16.99
N PHE A 169 -1.36 -4.86 -16.44
CA PHE A 169 -2.37 -4.93 -15.36
C PHE A 169 -3.52 -5.89 -15.72
N ASP A 170 -4.02 -5.79 -16.96
CA ASP A 170 -5.08 -6.67 -17.44
C ASP A 170 -4.64 -8.13 -17.59
N LYS A 171 -3.33 -8.37 -17.75
CA LYS A 171 -2.72 -9.71 -17.82
C LYS A 171 -2.25 -10.25 -16.45
N MET A 172 -2.59 -9.58 -15.35
CA MET A 172 -2.36 -10.17 -14.02
C MET A 172 -3.17 -11.46 -13.91
N ASP A 173 -2.45 -12.58 -13.77
CA ASP A 173 -3.06 -13.89 -13.53
C ASP A 173 -3.63 -13.94 -12.11
N THR A 174 -4.92 -14.26 -12.04
CA THR A 174 -5.69 -14.36 -10.80
C THR A 174 -5.83 -15.80 -10.33
N ARG A 175 -5.26 -16.79 -11.04
CA ARG A 175 -5.29 -18.20 -10.65
C ARG A 175 -4.35 -18.48 -9.48
N ILE A 176 -4.80 -19.33 -8.56
CA ILE A 176 -4.00 -19.80 -7.44
C ILE A 176 -2.96 -20.81 -7.93
N ASP A 177 -1.70 -20.50 -7.65
CA ASP A 177 -0.64 -21.49 -7.57
C ASP A 177 -0.66 -22.16 -6.19
N TYR A 178 -1.23 -23.36 -6.10
CA TYR A 178 -1.37 -24.10 -4.84
C TYR A 178 -0.04 -24.41 -4.15
N SER A 179 1.09 -24.38 -4.88
CA SER A 179 2.42 -24.57 -4.26
C SER A 179 2.82 -23.41 -3.35
N LYS A 180 2.21 -22.23 -3.54
CA LYS A 180 2.46 -21.02 -2.75
C LYS A 180 1.55 -20.87 -1.53
N LEU A 181 0.52 -21.71 -1.42
CA LEU A 181 -0.42 -21.68 -0.32
C LEU A 181 0.09 -22.44 0.90
N GLN A 182 -0.17 -21.89 2.08
CA GLN A 182 0.04 -22.55 3.36
C GLN A 182 -1.21 -23.36 3.70
N ALA A 183 -1.11 -24.68 3.64
CA ALA A 183 -2.16 -25.57 4.10
C ALA A 183 -2.05 -25.75 5.61
N THR A 184 -3.18 -25.66 6.32
CA THR A 184 -3.26 -25.89 7.77
C THR A 184 -4.23 -27.02 8.09
N ALA A 185 -3.79 -28.03 8.85
CA ALA A 185 -4.70 -29.04 9.39
C ALA A 185 -5.37 -28.49 10.64
N TYR A 186 -6.51 -27.84 10.45
CA TYR A 186 -7.32 -27.38 11.57
C TYR A 186 -7.97 -28.55 12.30
N ASP A 187 -7.85 -28.57 13.63
CA ASP A 187 -8.65 -29.45 14.48
C ASP A 187 -10.04 -28.84 14.70
N TRP A 188 -10.92 -29.09 13.73
CA TRP A 188 -12.27 -28.53 13.72
C TRP A 188 -13.09 -28.93 14.96
N ASP A 189 -12.89 -30.13 15.48
CA ASP A 189 -13.61 -30.61 16.66
C ASP A 189 -13.14 -29.89 17.92
N GLN A 190 -11.83 -29.67 18.06
CA GLN A 190 -11.31 -28.84 19.13
C GLN A 190 -11.80 -27.39 19.01
N MET A 191 -11.78 -26.79 17.82
CA MET A 191 -12.31 -25.44 17.61
C MET A 191 -13.77 -25.32 18.03
N ALA A 192 -14.61 -26.32 17.73
CA ALA A 192 -15.99 -26.36 18.19
C ALA A 192 -16.11 -26.46 19.71
N LYS A 193 -15.25 -27.25 20.39
CA LYS A 193 -15.20 -27.32 21.85
C LYS A 193 -14.79 -26.00 22.49
N GLU A 194 -13.94 -25.22 21.82
CA GLU A 194 -13.56 -23.84 22.23
C GLU A 194 -14.66 -22.80 21.92
N GLY A 195 -15.80 -23.23 21.37
CA GLY A 195 -16.96 -22.39 21.12
C GLY A 195 -17.03 -21.74 19.73
N LEU A 196 -16.17 -22.14 18.80
CA LEU A 196 -16.23 -21.68 17.41
C LEU A 196 -17.20 -22.52 16.60
N ASN A 197 -18.35 -21.94 16.27
CA ASN A 197 -19.33 -22.59 15.40
C ASN A 197 -18.91 -22.46 13.94
N TYR A 198 -18.80 -23.60 13.25
CA TYR A 198 -18.55 -23.65 11.81
C TYR A 198 -19.72 -24.31 11.07
N TYR A 199 -19.82 -24.01 9.78
CA TYR A 199 -20.83 -24.58 8.89
C TYR A 199 -20.18 -25.02 7.59
N ASP A 200 -20.62 -26.17 7.09
CA ASP A 200 -20.28 -26.64 5.75
C ASP A 200 -21.31 -26.16 4.75
N GLY A 201 -20.85 -25.70 3.60
CA GLY A 201 -21.69 -25.14 2.57
C GLY A 201 -21.06 -25.20 1.19
N GLU A 202 -21.71 -24.48 0.28
CA GLU A 202 -21.33 -24.39 -1.12
C GLU A 202 -21.41 -22.94 -1.60
N ILE A 203 -20.39 -22.49 -2.33
CA ILE A 203 -20.42 -21.18 -3.00
C ILE A 203 -21.54 -21.19 -4.03
N VAL A 204 -22.44 -20.21 -3.96
CA VAL A 204 -23.48 -19.96 -4.96
C VAL A 204 -22.99 -18.94 -5.98
N SER A 205 -22.37 -17.86 -5.50
CA SER A 205 -21.85 -16.77 -6.32
C SER A 205 -20.96 -15.84 -5.49
N TRP A 206 -20.24 -14.92 -6.13
CA TRP A 206 -19.53 -13.82 -5.48
C TRP A 206 -20.13 -12.48 -5.89
N ASN A 207 -20.34 -11.57 -4.94
CA ASN A 207 -20.72 -10.18 -5.25
C ASN A 207 -19.48 -9.36 -5.66
N ASP A 208 -18.39 -9.54 -4.92
CA ASP A 208 -17.08 -8.91 -5.11
C ASP A 208 -15.96 -9.86 -4.64
N GLY A 209 -14.74 -9.37 -4.40
CA GLY A 209 -13.59 -10.20 -4.03
C GLY A 209 -13.62 -10.74 -2.60
N ASP A 210 -14.50 -10.26 -1.72
CA ASP A 210 -14.57 -10.68 -0.31
C ASP A 210 -16.00 -10.90 0.20
N THR A 211 -16.99 -10.96 -0.69
CA THR A 211 -18.40 -11.10 -0.33
C THR A 211 -19.06 -12.26 -1.10
N PRO A 212 -18.83 -13.53 -0.70
CA PRO A 212 -19.51 -14.68 -1.30
C PRO A 212 -20.95 -14.83 -0.80
N LYS A 213 -21.79 -15.45 -1.64
CA LYS A 213 -23.06 -16.05 -1.22
C LYS A 213 -22.86 -17.54 -1.04
N VAL A 214 -23.23 -18.05 0.14
CA VAL A 214 -23.03 -19.45 0.50
C VAL A 214 -24.35 -20.10 0.84
N LYS A 215 -24.59 -21.28 0.26
CA LYS A 215 -25.71 -22.15 0.58
C LYS A 215 -25.27 -23.16 1.64
N TYR A 216 -25.95 -23.19 2.78
CA TYR A 216 -25.64 -24.11 3.88
C TYR A 216 -26.90 -24.48 4.67
N TYR A 217 -26.83 -25.52 5.49
CA TYR A 217 -27.92 -25.92 6.38
C TYR A 217 -27.86 -25.10 7.67
N ASP A 218 -28.91 -24.32 7.98
CA ASP A 218 -29.03 -23.60 9.24
C ASP A 218 -29.76 -24.49 10.27
N PRO A 219 -29.08 -25.03 11.29
CA PRO A 219 -29.69 -25.92 12.27
C PRO A 219 -30.77 -25.23 13.12
N LYS A 220 -30.75 -23.90 13.24
CA LYS A 220 -31.77 -23.15 14.00
C LYS A 220 -33.08 -23.07 13.22
N LYS A 221 -33.00 -22.90 11.90
CA LYS A 221 -34.17 -22.86 11.01
C LYS A 221 -34.57 -24.24 10.47
N LYS A 222 -33.67 -25.22 10.59
CA LYS A 222 -33.80 -26.59 10.06
C LYS A 222 -34.00 -26.64 8.55
N GLU A 223 -33.39 -25.71 7.81
CA GLU A 223 -33.53 -25.60 6.36
C GLU A 223 -32.22 -25.19 5.67
N MET A 224 -32.17 -25.34 4.35
CA MET A 224 -31.09 -24.77 3.54
C MET A 224 -31.33 -23.26 3.36
N VAL A 225 -30.35 -22.45 3.74
CA VAL A 225 -30.38 -21.00 3.54
C VAL A 225 -29.28 -20.57 2.58
N VAL A 226 -29.48 -19.44 1.91
CA VAL A 226 -28.46 -18.74 1.13
C VAL A 226 -28.20 -17.40 1.80
N GLU A 227 -27.00 -17.24 2.34
CA GLU A 227 -26.62 -16.01 3.05
C GLU A 227 -25.44 -15.34 2.35
N THR A 228 -25.40 -14.02 2.46
CA THR A 228 -24.24 -13.23 2.03
C THR A 228 -23.25 -13.15 3.19
N ILE A 229 -22.04 -13.63 2.96
CA ILE A 229 -20.94 -13.60 3.91
C ILE A 229 -20.00 -12.45 3.52
N ARG A 230 -19.52 -11.69 4.50
CA ARG A 230 -18.37 -10.80 4.35
C ARG A 230 -17.16 -11.52 4.94
N ILE A 231 -16.13 -11.72 4.14
CA ILE A 231 -14.91 -12.38 4.59
C ILE A 231 -14.19 -11.50 5.63
N GLN A 232 -13.85 -12.11 6.76
CA GLN A 232 -13.10 -11.47 7.84
C GLN A 232 -11.59 -11.48 7.54
N GLY A 233 -10.89 -10.41 7.93
CA GLY A 233 -9.43 -10.33 7.83
C GLY A 233 -8.92 -9.68 6.54
N VAL A 234 -9.81 -9.34 5.60
CA VAL A 234 -9.51 -8.62 4.36
C VAL A 234 -10.55 -7.55 4.09
N ASP A 235 -10.17 -6.57 3.27
CA ASP A 235 -11.07 -5.57 2.70
C ASP A 235 -10.63 -5.40 1.25
N THR A 236 -11.44 -5.85 0.28
CA THR A 236 -11.13 -5.68 -1.15
C THR A 236 -11.52 -4.28 -1.63
N PRO A 237 -10.88 -3.77 -2.71
CA PRO A 237 -11.31 -2.51 -3.31
C PRO A 237 -12.76 -2.61 -3.79
N GLU A 238 -13.51 -1.51 -3.70
CA GLU A 238 -14.95 -1.54 -3.96
C GLU A 238 -15.25 -1.32 -5.44
N LYS A 239 -16.22 -2.05 -6.02
CA LYS A 239 -16.74 -1.71 -7.37
C LYS A 239 -17.73 -0.54 -7.30
N ALA A 240 -18.43 -0.43 -6.18
CA ALA A 240 -19.38 0.62 -5.86
C ALA A 240 -19.61 0.65 -4.35
N VAL A 241 -19.83 1.83 -3.78
CA VAL A 241 -20.25 2.00 -2.38
C VAL A 241 -21.68 2.51 -2.37
N GLY A 242 -22.61 1.63 -1.98
CA GLY A 242 -24.04 1.94 -2.07
C GLY A 242 -24.50 2.10 -3.53
N LYS A 243 -24.86 3.32 -3.93
CA LYS A 243 -25.25 3.65 -5.31
C LYS A 243 -24.15 4.36 -6.10
N GLU A 244 -23.06 4.74 -5.44
CA GLU A 244 -21.97 5.47 -6.06
C GLU A 244 -20.97 4.46 -6.65
N ILE A 245 -20.79 4.51 -7.96
CA ILE A 245 -19.79 3.67 -8.66
C ILE A 245 -18.40 4.14 -8.22
N ALA A 246 -17.53 3.19 -7.88
CA ALA A 246 -16.17 3.52 -7.49
C ALA A 246 -15.43 4.17 -8.67
N PRO A 247 -14.44 5.05 -8.41
CA PRO A 247 -13.60 5.60 -9.47
C PRO A 247 -13.04 4.47 -10.33
N ILE A 248 -13.02 4.66 -11.65
CA ILE A 248 -12.62 3.62 -12.62
C ILE A 248 -11.27 2.97 -12.26
N PHE A 249 -10.35 3.74 -11.68
CA PHE A 249 -9.08 3.20 -11.20
C PHE A 249 -9.27 2.14 -10.11
N GLU A 250 -9.94 2.46 -9.01
CA GLU A 250 -10.29 1.50 -7.94
C GLU A 250 -11.07 0.32 -8.50
N LYS A 251 -12.04 0.59 -9.38
CA LYS A 251 -12.90 -0.43 -9.99
C LYS A 251 -12.09 -1.52 -10.71
N ARG A 252 -11.02 -1.17 -11.43
CA ARG A 252 -10.15 -2.15 -12.12
C ARG A 252 -9.45 -3.11 -11.14
N PHE A 253 -9.01 -2.61 -9.98
CA PHE A 253 -8.42 -3.43 -8.92
C PHE A 253 -9.49 -4.27 -8.22
N ALA A 254 -10.68 -3.72 -8.01
CA ALA A 254 -11.85 -4.43 -7.48
C ALA A 254 -12.27 -5.60 -8.41
N GLU A 255 -12.21 -5.38 -9.73
CA GLU A 255 -12.45 -6.41 -10.75
C GLU A 255 -11.43 -7.55 -10.66
N LYS A 256 -10.14 -7.25 -10.48
CA LYS A 256 -9.11 -8.30 -10.28
C LYS A 256 -9.30 -9.10 -8.99
N SER A 257 -9.70 -8.44 -7.90
CA SER A 257 -10.06 -9.12 -6.64
C SER A 257 -11.26 -10.06 -6.83
N SER A 258 -12.26 -9.62 -7.59
CA SER A 258 -13.44 -10.42 -7.89
C SER A 258 -13.14 -11.58 -8.85
N GLU A 259 -12.27 -11.35 -9.84
CA GLU A 259 -11.82 -12.37 -10.77
C GLU A 259 -11.08 -13.47 -10.01
N PHE A 260 -10.17 -13.12 -9.09
CA PHE A 260 -9.53 -14.07 -8.17
C PHE A 260 -10.55 -14.94 -7.43
N ALA A 261 -11.58 -14.33 -6.85
CA ALA A 261 -12.62 -15.07 -6.13
C ALA A 261 -13.37 -16.06 -7.04
N ASN A 262 -13.86 -15.58 -8.18
CA ASN A 262 -14.70 -16.36 -9.10
C ASN A 262 -13.93 -17.48 -9.80
N VAL A 263 -12.68 -17.24 -10.18
CA VAL A 263 -11.85 -18.23 -10.89
C VAL A 263 -11.45 -19.37 -9.97
N ASN A 264 -11.10 -19.07 -8.71
CA ASN A 264 -10.54 -20.07 -7.81
C ASN A 264 -11.58 -20.78 -6.95
N LEU A 265 -12.67 -20.09 -6.59
CA LEU A 265 -13.79 -20.64 -5.83
C LEU A 265 -15.11 -20.38 -6.58
N PRO A 266 -15.31 -20.96 -7.77
CA PRO A 266 -16.54 -20.78 -8.55
C PRO A 266 -17.76 -21.37 -7.82
N ALA A 267 -18.96 -21.08 -8.35
CA ALA A 267 -20.20 -21.71 -7.90
C ALA A 267 -20.05 -23.25 -7.88
N GLY A 268 -20.54 -23.89 -6.82
CA GLY A 268 -20.35 -25.33 -6.60
C GLY A 268 -19.19 -25.68 -5.67
N THR A 269 -18.28 -24.75 -5.38
CA THR A 269 -17.12 -25.01 -4.51
C THR A 269 -17.58 -25.32 -3.08
N LYS A 270 -17.16 -26.48 -2.55
CA LYS A 270 -17.40 -26.86 -1.15
C LYS A 270 -16.51 -26.05 -0.22
N VAL A 271 -17.13 -25.46 0.78
CA VAL A 271 -16.47 -24.57 1.74
C VAL A 271 -16.91 -24.87 3.16
N ARG A 272 -16.05 -24.53 4.12
CA ARG A 272 -16.38 -24.44 5.53
C ARG A 272 -16.19 -22.99 5.95
N PHE A 273 -17.08 -22.44 6.76
CA PHE A 273 -16.87 -21.09 7.31
C PHE A 273 -17.12 -21.06 8.82
N ILE A 274 -16.35 -20.22 9.52
CA ILE A 274 -16.51 -19.99 10.96
C ILE A 274 -17.23 -18.67 11.16
N TYR A 275 -18.42 -18.73 11.74
CA TYR A 275 -19.22 -17.54 12.03
C TYR A 275 -18.60 -16.75 13.19
N SER A 276 -18.30 -15.47 12.96
CA SER A 276 -17.80 -14.56 13.99
C SER A 276 -18.94 -13.72 14.57
N ASN A 277 -19.57 -12.89 13.73
CA ASN A 277 -20.66 -12.01 14.12
C ASN A 277 -21.51 -11.60 12.90
N LYS A 278 -22.47 -10.69 13.11
CA LYS A 278 -23.14 -9.95 12.04
C LYS A 278 -22.63 -8.52 12.01
N ASP A 279 -22.45 -7.96 10.81
CA ASP A 279 -22.09 -6.56 10.64
C ASP A 279 -23.31 -5.63 10.74
N ALA A 280 -23.09 -4.31 10.60
CA ALA A 280 -24.14 -3.30 10.63
C ALA A 280 -25.20 -3.48 9.51
N PHE A 281 -24.83 -4.15 8.42
CA PHE A 281 -25.72 -4.50 7.31
C PHE A 281 -26.36 -5.88 7.47
N LYS A 282 -26.22 -6.50 8.66
CA LYS A 282 -26.72 -7.83 9.02
C LYS A 282 -26.11 -8.97 8.20
N ARG A 283 -25.02 -8.72 7.47
CA ARG A 283 -24.25 -9.76 6.76
C ARG A 283 -23.51 -10.60 7.79
N ILE A 284 -23.36 -11.89 7.50
CA ILE A 284 -22.53 -12.77 8.31
C ILE A 284 -21.06 -12.39 8.07
N VAL A 285 -20.29 -12.16 9.13
CA VAL A 285 -18.84 -12.00 9.02
C VAL A 285 -18.18 -13.32 9.41
N ALA A 286 -17.37 -13.86 8.52
CA ALA A 286 -16.78 -15.18 8.71
C ALA A 286 -15.42 -15.32 8.03
N HIS A 287 -14.62 -16.26 8.52
CA HIS A 287 -13.50 -16.82 7.76
C HIS A 287 -14.00 -17.99 6.91
N LEU A 288 -13.48 -18.12 5.69
CA LEU A 288 -13.88 -19.14 4.72
C LEU A 288 -12.69 -20.04 4.38
N PHE A 289 -12.94 -21.34 4.36
CA PHE A 289 -11.94 -22.39 4.18
C PHE A 289 -12.35 -23.37 3.07
N TRP A 290 -11.38 -23.87 2.31
CA TRP A 290 -11.62 -24.85 1.23
C TRP A 290 -10.41 -25.76 0.97
N GLY A 291 -10.58 -26.67 0.01
CA GLY A 291 -9.55 -27.55 -0.51
C GLY A 291 -9.22 -28.72 0.40
N GLU A 292 -8.33 -29.58 -0.08
CA GLU A 292 -7.87 -30.77 0.63
C GLU A 292 -6.36 -30.95 0.41
N LYS A 293 -5.64 -31.37 1.45
CA LYS A 293 -4.23 -31.76 1.35
C LYS A 293 -3.93 -32.88 2.33
N ASN A 294 -3.30 -33.96 1.84
CA ASN A 294 -2.93 -35.12 2.65
C ASN A 294 -4.10 -35.71 3.47
N GLY A 295 -5.31 -35.74 2.89
CA GLY A 295 -6.53 -36.24 3.56
C GLY A 295 -7.19 -35.27 4.54
N HIS A 296 -6.59 -34.11 4.81
CA HIS A 296 -7.22 -33.04 5.60
C HIS A 296 -8.04 -32.12 4.69
N LYS A 297 -9.31 -31.89 5.06
CA LYS A 297 -10.25 -31.00 4.35
C LYS A 297 -10.27 -29.59 4.93
N TYR A 298 -10.61 -28.63 4.08
CA TYR A 298 -10.74 -27.21 4.40
C TYR A 298 -9.43 -26.59 4.90
N VAL A 299 -8.31 -26.94 4.26
CA VAL A 299 -6.96 -26.61 4.74
C VAL A 299 -6.46 -25.23 4.31
N TYR A 300 -7.12 -24.56 3.37
CA TYR A 300 -6.75 -23.23 2.89
C TYR A 300 -7.72 -22.19 3.38
N GLU A 301 -7.22 -21.08 3.93
CA GLU A 301 -8.01 -19.94 4.41
C GLU A 301 -8.01 -18.81 3.37
N TYR A 302 -9.18 -18.21 3.12
CA TYR A 302 -9.39 -17.41 1.91
C TYR A 302 -8.69 -16.08 2.01
N SER A 303 -8.80 -15.41 3.16
CA SER A 303 -8.12 -14.15 3.44
C SER A 303 -6.61 -14.27 3.24
N ALA A 304 -5.99 -15.33 3.78
CA ALA A 304 -4.58 -15.63 3.60
C ALA A 304 -4.25 -15.84 2.11
N ALA A 305 -5.06 -16.58 1.35
CA ALA A 305 -4.80 -16.80 -0.07
C ALA A 305 -4.91 -15.51 -0.90
N ILE A 306 -6.02 -14.77 -0.83
CA ILE A 306 -6.18 -13.54 -1.62
C ILE A 306 -5.11 -12.50 -1.25
N THR A 307 -4.73 -12.42 0.03
CA THR A 307 -3.62 -11.59 0.49
C THR A 307 -2.28 -12.08 -0.04
N ARG A 308 -2.00 -13.39 -0.03
CA ARG A 308 -0.76 -14.01 -0.54
C ARG A 308 -0.52 -13.69 -2.00
N PHE A 309 -1.58 -13.66 -2.81
CA PHE A 309 -1.51 -13.31 -4.23
C PHE A 309 -1.59 -11.79 -4.47
N GLY A 310 -1.74 -10.99 -3.42
CA GLY A 310 -1.67 -9.53 -3.47
C GLY A 310 -2.89 -8.87 -4.12
N PHE A 311 -4.05 -9.51 -4.13
CA PHE A 311 -5.29 -8.93 -4.67
C PHE A 311 -6.16 -8.26 -3.60
N THR A 312 -5.60 -8.01 -2.42
CA THR A 312 -6.24 -7.23 -1.36
C THR A 312 -5.20 -6.80 -0.32
N LEU A 313 -5.54 -5.81 0.48
CA LEU A 313 -4.88 -5.52 1.75
C LEU A 313 -5.63 -6.23 2.89
N PRO A 314 -4.92 -6.86 3.84
CA PRO A 314 -5.56 -7.41 5.01
C PRO A 314 -6.19 -6.30 5.86
N TYR A 315 -7.19 -6.66 6.66
CA TYR A 315 -7.99 -5.70 7.42
C TYR A 315 -8.39 -6.27 8.77
N ALA A 316 -7.96 -5.61 9.85
CA ALA A 316 -8.40 -5.91 11.21
C ALA A 316 -8.10 -4.72 12.14
N ASP A 317 -8.85 -4.61 13.25
CA ASP A 317 -8.56 -3.59 14.24
C ASP A 317 -7.41 -4.04 15.17
N GLY A 318 -6.54 -3.10 15.58
CA GLY A 318 -5.43 -3.42 16.47
C GLY A 318 -5.87 -3.95 17.84
N THR A 319 -7.08 -3.61 18.28
CA THR A 319 -7.69 -4.20 19.49
C THR A 319 -7.95 -5.69 19.36
N GLU A 320 -8.04 -6.24 18.15
CA GLU A 320 -8.26 -7.67 17.90
C GLU A 320 -6.99 -8.52 18.08
N LEU A 321 -5.80 -7.91 18.18
CA LEU A 321 -4.55 -8.66 18.35
C LEU A 321 -4.55 -9.54 19.61
N ILE A 322 -5.21 -9.10 20.69
CA ILE A 322 -5.32 -9.90 21.91
C ILE A 322 -6.10 -11.20 21.68
N ASN A 323 -7.00 -11.24 20.69
CA ASN A 323 -7.76 -12.45 20.37
C ASN A 323 -6.87 -13.55 19.79
N MET A 324 -5.65 -13.24 19.33
CA MET A 324 -4.70 -14.25 18.88
C MET A 324 -4.25 -15.19 20.00
N THR A 325 -4.41 -14.81 21.27
CA THR A 325 -4.06 -15.65 22.43
C THR A 325 -5.23 -16.46 22.97
N ASN A 326 -6.39 -16.44 22.30
CA ASN A 326 -7.62 -17.07 22.77
C ASN A 326 -8.13 -18.10 21.75
N ALA A 327 -8.05 -19.38 22.09
CA ALA A 327 -8.47 -20.49 21.22
C ALA A 327 -9.97 -20.48 20.87
N GLY A 328 -10.81 -19.75 21.62
CA GLY A 328 -12.22 -19.51 21.30
C GLY A 328 -12.47 -18.35 20.34
N LYS A 329 -11.43 -17.80 19.70
CA LYS A 329 -11.50 -16.70 18.73
C LYS A 329 -10.89 -17.10 17.40
N THR A 330 -11.53 -16.71 16.30
CA THR A 330 -11.06 -17.03 14.94
C THR A 330 -9.65 -16.49 14.67
N GLN A 331 -9.34 -15.31 15.22
CA GLN A 331 -8.06 -14.63 15.06
C GLN A 331 -6.87 -15.48 15.55
N HIS A 332 -7.07 -16.35 16.55
CA HIS A 332 -6.04 -17.30 17.01
C HIS A 332 -5.55 -18.23 15.90
N TYR A 333 -6.42 -18.57 14.95
CA TYR A 333 -6.14 -19.52 13.87
C TYR A 333 -5.72 -18.84 12.56
N THR A 334 -6.19 -17.61 12.30
CA THR A 334 -6.12 -17.01 10.97
C THR A 334 -5.15 -15.83 10.86
N PHE A 335 -5.00 -14.99 11.89
CA PHE A 335 -4.29 -13.71 11.75
C PHE A 335 -2.80 -13.86 11.43
N LEU A 336 -2.13 -14.85 12.02
CA LEU A 336 -0.72 -15.10 11.70
C LEU A 336 -0.54 -15.51 10.23
N GLN A 337 -1.42 -16.36 9.71
CA GLN A 337 -1.37 -16.83 8.31
C GLN A 337 -1.60 -15.69 7.33
N ILE A 338 -2.56 -14.79 7.64
CA ILE A 338 -2.81 -13.58 6.85
C ILE A 338 -1.58 -12.66 6.87
N GLY A 339 -0.92 -12.51 8.03
CA GLY A 339 0.33 -11.74 8.14
C GLY A 339 1.48 -12.35 7.33
N GLU A 340 1.72 -13.66 7.46
CA GLU A 340 2.74 -14.37 6.69
C GLU A 340 2.47 -14.26 5.18
N ALA A 341 1.21 -14.39 4.76
CA ALA A 341 0.78 -14.18 3.38
C ALA A 341 1.05 -12.76 2.88
N PHE A 342 0.79 -11.75 3.72
CA PHE A 342 0.96 -10.34 3.37
C PHE A 342 2.43 -9.96 3.16
N GLU A 343 3.30 -10.37 4.08
CA GLU A 343 4.75 -10.18 3.93
C GLU A 343 5.28 -10.86 2.68
N ALA A 344 4.78 -12.06 2.37
CA ALA A 344 5.22 -12.79 1.21
C ALA A 344 4.70 -12.18 -0.11
N ALA A 345 3.49 -11.59 -0.12
CA ALA A 345 2.98 -10.84 -1.28
C ALA A 345 3.79 -9.58 -1.57
N MET A 346 4.20 -8.85 -0.53
CA MET A 346 5.09 -7.70 -0.64
C MET A 346 6.46 -8.11 -1.18
N ALA A 347 7.06 -9.15 -0.62
CA ALA A 347 8.39 -9.62 -1.00
C ALA A 347 8.45 -10.15 -2.44
N GLU A 348 7.44 -10.92 -2.86
CA GLU A 348 7.37 -11.51 -4.20
C GLU A 348 6.75 -10.56 -5.24
N LYS A 349 6.30 -9.37 -4.83
CA LYS A 349 5.62 -8.39 -5.69
C LYS A 349 4.47 -9.03 -6.47
N THR A 350 3.52 -9.65 -5.78
CA THR A 350 2.34 -10.29 -6.40
C THR A 350 1.13 -9.36 -6.45
N GLY A 351 0.23 -9.59 -7.40
CA GLY A 351 -1.01 -8.81 -7.55
C GLY A 351 -0.74 -7.30 -7.62
N PHE A 352 -1.39 -6.54 -6.74
CA PHE A 352 -1.28 -5.09 -6.65
C PHE A 352 0.14 -4.62 -6.35
N PHE A 353 0.96 -5.44 -5.68
CA PHE A 353 2.37 -5.14 -5.41
C PHE A 353 3.27 -5.15 -6.65
N LYS A 354 2.78 -5.63 -7.80
CA LYS A 354 3.43 -5.42 -9.10
C LYS A 354 3.38 -3.96 -9.55
N CYS A 355 2.33 -3.24 -9.16
CA CYS A 355 2.11 -1.84 -9.54
C CYS A 355 2.58 -0.87 -8.45
N LEU A 356 2.34 -1.21 -7.18
CA LEU A 356 2.58 -0.34 -6.04
C LEU A 356 3.33 -1.12 -4.97
N SER A 357 4.62 -0.84 -4.78
CA SER A 357 5.44 -1.70 -3.90
C SER A 357 5.20 -1.44 -2.41
N ASP A 358 4.55 -0.32 -2.06
CA ASP A 358 4.19 0.03 -0.69
C ASP A 358 2.69 -0.20 -0.43
N PRO A 359 2.30 -0.90 0.65
CA PRO A 359 0.88 -1.06 0.98
C PRO A 359 0.19 0.25 1.36
N ASP A 360 0.92 1.29 1.80
CA ASP A 360 0.30 2.62 2.01
C ASP A 360 -0.06 3.28 0.67
N ASP A 361 0.73 3.04 -0.38
CA ASP A 361 0.38 3.48 -1.74
C ASP A 361 -0.86 2.72 -2.24
N ILE A 362 -0.94 1.40 -2.01
CA ILE A 362 -2.15 0.63 -2.33
C ILE A 362 -3.35 1.19 -1.56
N SER A 363 -3.22 1.38 -0.25
CA SER A 363 -4.26 1.96 0.61
C SER A 363 -4.76 3.32 0.10
N ARG A 364 -3.85 4.19 -0.35
CA ARG A 364 -4.19 5.54 -0.80
C ARG A 364 -4.72 5.60 -2.22
N TYR A 365 -4.21 4.76 -3.13
CA TYR A 365 -4.53 4.86 -4.56
C TYR A 365 -5.52 3.83 -5.06
N VAL A 366 -5.53 2.65 -4.45
CA VAL A 366 -6.47 1.60 -4.84
C VAL A 366 -7.78 1.77 -4.08
N TYR A 367 -7.73 2.03 -2.77
CA TYR A 367 -8.92 2.13 -1.92
C TYR A 367 -9.46 3.58 -1.84
N LEU A 368 -9.92 4.11 -2.97
CA LEU A 368 -10.32 5.53 -3.09
C LEU A 368 -11.67 5.83 -2.44
N SER A 369 -12.63 4.91 -2.53
CA SER A 369 -13.98 5.07 -2.00
C SER A 369 -13.99 4.90 -0.49
N LYS A 370 -13.19 3.94 0.01
CA LYS A 370 -13.03 3.66 1.43
C LYS A 370 -11.60 3.22 1.72
N ARG A 371 -10.77 4.14 2.20
CA ARG A 371 -9.36 3.87 2.52
C ARG A 371 -9.23 2.71 3.51
N ASN A 372 -8.44 1.70 3.17
CA ASN A 372 -8.02 0.65 4.11
C ASN A 372 -6.70 1.02 4.79
N GLY A 373 -6.74 1.58 6.00
CA GLY A 373 -5.55 1.84 6.82
C GLY A 373 -5.24 0.76 7.86
N LYS A 374 -5.99 -0.34 7.87
CA LYS A 374 -6.00 -1.34 8.95
C LYS A 374 -5.09 -2.55 8.69
N TYR A 375 -4.42 -2.57 7.55
CA TYR A 375 -3.42 -3.59 7.19
C TYR A 375 -2.15 -3.56 8.07
N THR A 376 -1.89 -2.45 8.77
CA THR A 376 -0.62 -2.19 9.46
C THR A 376 -0.29 -3.23 10.53
N ILE A 377 -1.28 -3.83 11.18
CA ILE A 377 -1.06 -4.88 12.19
C ILE A 377 -0.53 -6.19 11.59
N PHE A 378 -0.67 -6.36 10.28
CA PHE A 378 -0.15 -7.52 9.55
C PHE A 378 1.26 -7.27 9.00
N GLN A 379 1.83 -6.07 9.19
CA GLN A 379 3.21 -5.78 8.79
C GLN A 379 4.19 -6.12 9.90
N LYS A 380 5.26 -6.85 9.57
CA LYS A 380 6.30 -7.25 10.52
C LYS A 380 7.03 -6.06 11.13
N LYS A 381 7.14 -4.95 10.39
CA LYS A 381 7.80 -3.70 10.84
C LYS A 381 6.97 -2.85 11.80
N SER A 382 5.67 -3.12 11.95
CA SER A 382 4.79 -2.31 12.82
C SER A 382 5.04 -2.54 14.30
N ASN A 383 4.89 -1.51 15.12
CA ASN A 383 5.09 -1.61 16.59
C ASN A 383 4.09 -2.53 17.28
N SER A 384 2.89 -2.72 16.74
CA SER A 384 1.92 -3.70 17.22
C SER A 384 1.50 -4.55 16.03
N ASN A 385 1.88 -5.82 16.02
CA ASN A 385 1.67 -6.70 14.87
C ASN A 385 1.44 -8.16 15.28
N VAL A 386 0.88 -8.94 14.35
CA VAL A 386 0.52 -10.36 14.54
C VAL A 386 1.73 -11.25 14.84
N PHE A 387 2.93 -10.92 14.35
CA PHE A 387 4.14 -11.72 14.54
C PHE A 387 4.66 -11.71 15.98
N LYS A 388 4.32 -10.68 16.76
CA LYS A 388 4.62 -10.64 18.21
C LYS A 388 3.87 -11.71 19.01
N PHE A 389 2.85 -12.31 18.41
CA PHE A 389 2.02 -13.35 19.00
C PHE A 389 2.27 -14.74 18.39
N LYS A 390 3.31 -14.91 17.56
CA LYS A 390 3.57 -16.16 16.83
C LYS A 390 3.62 -17.39 17.74
N ASP A 391 4.24 -17.29 18.92
CA ASP A 391 4.34 -18.41 19.88
C ASP A 391 3.01 -18.76 20.57
N LYS A 392 2.02 -17.85 20.50
CA LYS A 392 0.69 -17.99 21.09
C LYS A 392 -0.40 -18.27 20.05
N ALA A 393 -0.11 -18.11 18.76
CA ALA A 393 -1.02 -18.41 17.67
C ALA A 393 -1.18 -19.93 17.51
N TYR A 394 -2.23 -20.34 16.80
CA TYR A 394 -2.44 -21.74 16.47
C TYR A 394 -1.23 -22.32 15.73
N LYS A 395 -0.71 -23.45 16.23
CA LYS A 395 0.42 -24.15 15.62
C LYS A 395 -0.11 -25.14 14.60
N ASN A 396 0.22 -24.91 13.33
CA ASN A 396 -0.16 -25.80 12.25
C ASN A 396 0.49 -27.18 12.42
N PRO A 397 -0.28 -28.27 12.58
CA PRO A 397 0.28 -29.59 12.81
C PRO A 397 0.79 -30.30 11.53
N ILE A 398 0.68 -29.67 10.35
CA ILE A 398 1.23 -30.21 9.09
C ILE A 398 2.73 -29.88 8.92
N ASN A 399 3.27 -28.91 9.65
CA ASN A 399 4.65 -28.41 9.49
C ASN A 399 5.68 -29.09 10.39
#